data_AF-A0A3S0HDL2-F1
#
_entry.id   AF-A0A3S0HDL2-F1
#
_cell.length_a   1.000
_cell.length_b   1.000
_cell.length_c   1.000
_cell.angle_alpha   90.00
_cell.angle_beta   90.00
_cell.angle_gamma   90.00
#
_symmetry.space_group_name_H-M   'P 1'
#
loop_
_entity.id
_entity.type
_entity.pdbx_description
1 polymer ?
#
loop_
_entity_poly.entity_id
_entity_poly.type
_entity_poly.pdbx_seq_one_letter_code
_entity_poly.pdbx_strand_id
1 'polypeptide(L)'
;MGLGRTPTRPKISPSKAVDVGSVGTLCFIGLFDSGDAEPLFLQVKEARRSVLEQIGAAPYEGHQGRRVVEGQSTMQAATDIFLGWTEDEASGRQFYIRRLKNRRLGGVIDVAEHKALADYACLCGRTLACAHARSGHPAVIAGYMGKGDAFDDAIASFAMFYAERSAADYAAFLKARDAGFGGGLAGR
;
A
#
# COMPACT_ATOMS: atom_id res chain seq x y z
N MET A 1 34.24 34.49 -15.37
CA MET A 1 33.10 34.01 -16.18
C MET A 1 32.45 32.84 -15.43
N GLY A 2 31.36 33.11 -14.71
CA GLY A 2 30.66 32.11 -13.90
C GLY A 2 29.65 31.34 -14.74
N LEU A 3 29.77 30.01 -14.78
CA LEU A 3 28.77 29.11 -15.33
C LEU A 3 27.64 28.97 -14.31
N GLY A 4 26.55 29.69 -14.52
CA GLY A 4 25.32 29.53 -13.76
C GLY A 4 24.69 28.17 -14.04
N ARG A 5 24.83 27.23 -13.11
CA ARG A 5 24.01 26.02 -13.06
C ARG A 5 22.65 26.41 -12.48
N THR A 6 21.65 26.49 -13.32
CA THR A 6 20.24 26.59 -12.89
C THR A 6 19.87 25.31 -12.15
N PRO A 7 19.38 25.38 -10.90
CA PRO A 7 18.85 24.20 -10.22
C PRO A 7 17.60 23.74 -10.97
N THR A 8 17.65 22.52 -11.52
CA THR A 8 16.49 21.87 -12.13
C THR A 8 15.44 21.66 -11.04
N ARG A 9 14.35 22.43 -11.08
CA ARG A 9 13.20 22.19 -10.20
C ARG A 9 12.66 20.78 -10.50
N PRO A 10 12.44 19.93 -9.48
CA PRO A 10 11.83 18.63 -9.69
C PRO A 10 10.47 18.82 -10.37
N LYS A 11 10.29 18.19 -11.53
CA LYS A 11 9.00 18.19 -12.24
C LYS A 11 8.09 17.19 -11.53
N ILE A 12 7.18 17.69 -10.70
CA ILE A 12 6.13 16.90 -10.07
C ILE A 12 4.99 16.77 -11.08
N SER A 13 4.70 15.55 -11.52
CA SER A 13 3.56 15.26 -12.41
C SER A 13 2.32 14.91 -11.58
N PRO A 14 1.09 15.23 -12.07
CA PRO A 14 -0.12 14.97 -11.32
C PRO A 14 -0.39 13.47 -11.16
N SER A 15 -1.03 13.16 -10.03
CA SER A 15 -1.29 11.86 -9.41
C SER A 15 -1.47 10.66 -10.34
N LYS A 16 -0.69 9.61 -10.06
CA LYS A 16 -0.94 8.25 -10.56
C LYS A 16 -1.55 7.43 -9.43
N ALA A 17 -2.79 6.97 -9.60
CA ALA A 17 -3.39 6.00 -8.69
C ALA A 17 -2.70 4.64 -8.89
N VAL A 18 -1.93 4.21 -7.89
CA VAL A 18 -1.32 2.89 -7.86
C VAL A 18 -1.44 2.31 -6.44
N ASP A 19 -1.83 1.03 -6.40
CA ASP A 19 -2.14 0.19 -5.24
C ASP A 19 -3.56 0.29 -4.66
N VAL A 20 -4.00 -0.85 -4.12
CA VAL A 20 -5.30 -1.18 -3.48
C VAL A 20 -5.55 -0.42 -2.17
N GLY A 21 -4.97 0.78 -1.99
CA GLY A 21 -5.02 1.49 -0.70
C GLY A 21 -4.84 3.01 -0.76
N SER A 22 -4.98 3.64 -1.92
CA SER A 22 -4.79 5.09 -2.09
C SER A 22 -5.92 5.78 -2.85
N VAL A 23 -7.10 5.15 -2.96
CA VAL A 23 -8.24 5.78 -3.64
C VAL A 23 -8.72 6.96 -2.79
N GLY A 24 -8.67 8.17 -3.36
CA GLY A 24 -9.09 9.41 -2.68
C GLY A 24 -8.05 10.05 -1.76
N THR A 25 -6.78 9.61 -1.78
CA THR A 25 -5.68 10.22 -0.98
C THR A 25 -4.59 10.79 -1.88
N LEU A 26 -3.82 11.75 -1.36
CA LEU A 26 -2.75 12.37 -2.13
C LEU A 26 -1.62 11.38 -2.43
N CYS A 27 -1.23 11.31 -3.69
CA CYS A 27 -0.12 10.51 -4.18
C CYS A 27 0.64 11.26 -5.27
N PHE A 28 1.90 11.59 -5.01
CA PHE A 28 2.78 12.32 -5.93
C PHE A 28 3.91 11.43 -6.43
N ILE A 29 4.39 11.71 -7.64
CA ILE A 29 5.61 11.10 -8.18
C ILE A 29 6.61 12.22 -8.48
N GLY A 30 7.77 12.13 -7.82
CA GLY A 30 8.94 12.97 -8.10
C GLY A 30 9.88 12.24 -9.05
N LEU A 31 10.25 12.91 -10.15
CA LEU A 31 11.33 12.49 -11.05
C LEU A 31 12.59 13.27 -10.73
N PHE A 32 13.64 12.55 -10.36
CA PHE A 32 14.98 13.06 -10.11
C PHE A 32 15.91 12.48 -11.17
N ASP A 33 16.80 13.30 -11.70
CA ASP A 33 17.75 12.90 -12.73
C ASP A 33 19.17 13.15 -12.21
N SER A 34 20.07 12.18 -12.42
CA SER A 34 21.49 12.38 -12.15
C SER A 34 22.14 13.07 -13.36
N GLY A 35 23.34 13.65 -13.18
CA GLY A 35 24.10 14.21 -14.30
C GLY A 35 24.43 13.19 -15.40
N ASP A 36 24.28 11.89 -15.08
CA ASP A 36 24.54 10.75 -15.96
C ASP A 36 23.26 10.17 -16.60
N ALA A 37 22.14 10.90 -16.54
CA ALA A 37 20.84 10.52 -17.12
C ALA A 37 20.21 9.24 -16.55
N GLU A 38 20.48 8.89 -15.29
CA GLU A 38 19.79 7.79 -14.58
C GLU A 38 18.57 8.32 -13.80
N PRO A 39 17.32 8.01 -14.24
CA PRO A 39 16.15 8.55 -13.58
C PRO A 39 15.81 7.79 -12.28
N LEU A 40 15.67 8.54 -11.19
CA LEU A 40 15.12 8.09 -9.92
C LEU A 40 13.68 8.58 -9.78
N PHE A 41 12.76 7.62 -9.65
CA PHE A 41 11.35 7.90 -9.37
C PHE A 41 11.05 7.65 -7.90
N LEU A 42 10.66 8.69 -7.18
CA LEU A 42 10.15 8.58 -5.81
C LEU A 42 8.65 8.79 -5.80
N GLN A 43 7.96 7.99 -5.00
CA GLN A 43 6.53 8.08 -4.73
C GLN A 43 6.33 8.63 -3.32
N VAL A 44 5.56 9.71 -3.21
CA VAL A 44 5.14 10.31 -1.95
C VAL A 44 3.66 10.01 -1.75
N LYS A 45 3.30 9.36 -0.65
CA LYS A 45 1.93 8.93 -0.37
C LYS A 45 1.48 9.49 0.97
N GLU A 46 0.26 10.04 1.00
CA GLU A 46 -0.38 10.48 2.23
C GLU A 46 -0.59 9.29 3.18
N ALA A 47 -0.18 9.46 4.43
CA ALA A 47 -0.39 8.51 5.50
C ALA A 47 -1.54 8.97 6.38
N ARG A 48 -2.63 8.21 6.36
CA ARG A 48 -3.78 8.43 7.26
C ARG A 48 -3.71 7.48 8.46
N ARG A 49 -4.61 7.72 9.43
CA ARG A 49 -4.85 6.80 10.54
C ARG A 49 -5.12 5.38 10.04
N SER A 50 -4.69 4.40 10.81
CA SER A 50 -4.84 3.00 10.43
C SER A 50 -6.30 2.61 10.37
N VAL A 51 -6.71 1.83 9.36
CA VAL A 51 -8.04 1.21 9.37
C VAL A 51 -8.22 0.28 10.58
N LEU A 52 -7.12 -0.25 11.11
CA LEU A 52 -7.13 -1.09 12.31
C LEU A 52 -7.66 -0.33 13.54
N GLU A 53 -7.47 0.99 13.61
CA GLU A 53 -8.02 1.82 14.70
C GLU A 53 -9.55 1.84 14.68
N GLN A 54 -10.16 1.69 13.50
CA GLN A 54 -11.63 1.68 13.36
C GLN A 54 -12.26 0.37 13.82
N ILE A 55 -11.47 -0.70 13.89
CA ILE A 55 -11.92 -2.05 14.28
C ILE A 55 -11.37 -2.47 15.66
N GLY A 56 -10.87 -1.52 16.44
CA GLY A 56 -10.54 -1.72 17.86
C GLY A 56 -9.06 -1.86 18.21
N ALA A 57 -8.14 -1.70 17.25
CA ALA A 57 -6.73 -1.55 17.60
C ALA A 57 -6.48 -0.22 18.33
N ALA A 58 -5.52 -0.21 19.25
CA ALA A 58 -5.14 1.00 19.96
C ALA A 58 -4.71 2.10 18.98
N PRO A 59 -5.12 3.36 19.20
CA PRO A 59 -4.73 4.47 18.35
C PRO A 59 -3.22 4.67 18.38
N TYR A 60 -2.65 5.00 17.21
CA TYR A 60 -1.26 5.39 17.12
C TYR A 60 -1.14 6.91 17.23
N GLU A 61 -0.58 7.37 18.35
CA GLU A 61 -0.48 8.80 18.70
C GLU A 61 0.68 9.54 18.00
N GLY A 62 1.51 8.85 17.25
CA GLY A 62 2.64 9.45 16.52
C GLY A 62 2.34 9.85 15.08
N HIS A 63 3.38 10.26 14.36
CA HIS A 63 3.33 10.58 12.93
C HIS A 63 2.96 9.34 12.09
N GLN A 64 1.84 9.40 11.36
CA GLN A 64 1.28 8.29 10.57
C GLN A 64 2.22 7.83 9.46
N GLY A 65 2.99 8.75 8.86
CA GLY A 65 4.04 8.37 7.89
C GLY A 65 5.14 7.54 8.53
N ARG A 66 5.49 7.85 9.79
CA ARG A 66 6.50 7.11 10.56
C ARG A 66 6.00 5.70 10.87
N ARG A 67 4.73 5.56 11.28
CA ARG A 67 4.07 4.27 11.50
C ARG A 67 4.19 3.34 10.29
N VAL A 68 3.93 3.89 9.09
CA VAL A 68 4.01 3.12 7.84
C VAL A 68 5.45 2.69 7.55
N VAL A 69 6.40 3.61 7.68
CA VAL A 69 7.83 3.35 7.42
C VAL A 69 8.39 2.30 8.38
N GLU A 70 8.13 2.45 9.67
CA GLU A 70 8.61 1.51 10.69
C GLU A 70 7.97 0.12 10.48
N GLY A 71 6.66 0.07 10.25
CA GLY A 71 5.97 -1.18 9.95
C GLY A 71 6.54 -1.88 8.70
N GLN A 72 6.79 -1.14 7.63
CA GLN A 72 7.42 -1.70 6.42
C GLN A 72 8.85 -2.18 6.69
N SER A 73 9.67 -1.39 7.39
CA SER A 73 11.04 -1.77 7.73
C SER A 73 11.13 -3.02 8.59
N THR A 74 10.23 -3.17 9.56
CA THR A 74 10.18 -4.37 10.41
C THR A 74 9.75 -5.60 9.62
N MET A 75 8.65 -5.50 8.86
CA MET A 75 8.07 -6.64 8.15
C MET A 75 8.86 -7.08 6.91
N GLN A 76 9.45 -6.13 6.16
CA GLN A 76 10.05 -6.43 4.86
C GLN A 76 11.51 -6.86 4.97
N ALA A 77 11.85 -7.96 4.30
CA ALA A 77 13.24 -8.45 4.25
C ALA A 77 14.18 -7.55 3.47
N ALA A 78 13.68 -6.90 2.43
CA ALA A 78 14.43 -5.93 1.64
C ALA A 78 13.73 -4.57 1.76
N THR A 79 14.35 -3.66 2.51
CA THR A 79 13.89 -2.28 2.64
C THR A 79 14.43 -1.43 1.50
N ASP A 80 13.72 -0.36 1.21
CA ASP A 80 14.14 0.64 0.23
C ASP A 80 14.97 1.72 0.92
N ILE A 81 16.14 2.07 0.38
CA ILE A 81 17.01 3.10 0.94
C ILE A 81 16.34 4.49 0.96
N PHE A 82 15.33 4.69 0.11
CA PHE A 82 14.54 5.92 0.05
C PHE A 82 13.27 5.84 0.90
N LEU A 83 13.10 4.80 1.71
CA LEU A 83 11.96 4.68 2.61
C LEU A 83 12.09 5.70 3.74
N GLY A 84 11.22 6.71 3.73
CA GLY A 84 11.25 7.80 4.70
C GLY A 84 9.87 8.38 4.93
N TRP A 85 9.75 9.31 5.87
CA TRP A 85 8.51 10.00 6.19
C TRP A 85 8.75 11.49 6.36
N THR A 86 7.71 12.28 6.12
CA THR A 86 7.76 13.74 6.20
C THR A 86 6.36 14.29 6.46
N GLU A 87 6.28 15.55 6.86
CA GLU A 87 5.05 16.29 7.09
C GLU A 87 5.06 17.56 6.23
N ASP A 88 3.92 17.89 5.64
CA ASP A 88 3.71 19.21 5.05
C ASP A 88 3.29 20.18 6.15
N GLU A 89 4.21 21.04 6.58
CA GLU A 89 3.98 22.02 7.67
C GLU A 89 2.78 22.94 7.41
N ALA A 90 2.48 23.25 6.15
CA ALA A 90 1.39 24.17 5.81
C ALA A 90 0.00 23.54 5.99
N SER A 91 -0.13 22.24 5.70
CA SER A 91 -1.42 21.53 5.80
C SER A 91 -1.50 20.55 6.98
N GLY A 92 -0.39 20.30 7.67
CA GLY A 92 -0.27 19.26 8.70
C GLY A 92 -0.41 17.83 8.16
N ARG A 93 -0.36 17.65 6.82
CA ARG A 93 -0.52 16.32 6.21
C ARG A 93 0.75 15.52 6.34
N GLN A 94 0.58 14.26 6.70
CA GLN A 94 1.67 13.34 6.98
C GLN A 94 1.87 12.41 5.79
N PHE A 95 3.13 12.18 5.42
CA PHE A 95 3.49 11.43 4.22
C PHE A 95 4.55 10.38 4.52
N TYR A 96 4.59 9.36 3.66
CA TYR A 96 5.72 8.45 3.52
C TYR A 96 6.21 8.45 2.07
N ILE A 97 7.51 8.22 1.93
CA ILE A 97 8.27 8.31 0.69
C ILE A 97 8.88 6.94 0.44
N ARG A 98 8.89 6.49 -0.82
CA ARG A 98 9.55 5.27 -1.28
C ARG A 98 9.92 5.38 -2.74
N ARG A 99 10.85 4.57 -3.23
CA ARG A 99 11.07 4.38 -4.67
C ARG A 99 9.82 3.78 -5.31
N LEU A 100 9.46 4.31 -6.47
CA LEU A 100 8.37 3.78 -7.27
C LEU A 100 8.76 2.38 -7.82
N LYS A 101 8.16 1.32 -7.28
CA LYS A 101 8.34 -0.05 -7.78
C LYS A 101 7.39 -0.29 -8.96
N ASN A 102 7.89 -0.22 -10.19
CA ASN A 102 7.10 -0.51 -11.40
C ASN A 102 7.13 -2.00 -11.79
N ARG A 103 7.05 -2.92 -10.82
CA ARG A 103 6.85 -4.35 -11.11
C ARG A 103 5.37 -4.65 -11.03
N ARG A 104 4.71 -4.77 -12.18
CA ARG A 104 3.36 -5.33 -12.25
C ARG A 104 3.44 -6.82 -11.97
N LEU A 105 3.20 -7.23 -10.73
CA LEU A 105 2.81 -8.61 -10.44
C LEU A 105 1.41 -8.93 -11.01
N GLY A 106 0.61 -7.92 -11.37
CA GLY A 106 -0.71 -8.09 -11.99
C GLY A 106 -0.68 -8.92 -13.29
N GLY A 107 0.39 -8.81 -14.09
CA GLY A 107 0.53 -9.63 -15.31
C GLY A 107 0.76 -11.12 -15.04
N VAL A 108 1.13 -11.51 -13.82
CA VAL A 108 1.27 -12.92 -13.43
C VAL A 108 -0.11 -13.54 -13.15
N ILE A 109 -1.06 -12.75 -12.66
CA ILE A 109 -2.42 -13.20 -12.35
C ILE A 109 -3.26 -13.31 -13.64
N ASP A 110 -3.08 -12.38 -14.58
CA ASP A 110 -3.78 -12.40 -15.88
C ASP A 110 -3.47 -13.64 -16.75
N VAL A 111 -2.43 -14.41 -16.41
CA VAL A 111 -1.93 -15.56 -17.19
C VAL A 111 -1.94 -16.87 -16.37
N ALA A 112 -2.38 -16.84 -15.12
CA ALA A 112 -2.27 -18.00 -14.23
C ALA A 112 -3.34 -19.07 -14.51
N GLU A 113 -2.93 -20.22 -15.05
CA GLU A 113 -3.69 -21.47 -14.99
C GLU A 113 -3.93 -21.90 -13.52
N HIS A 114 -4.93 -22.76 -13.25
CA HIS A 114 -5.27 -23.16 -11.87
C HIS A 114 -4.08 -23.64 -11.01
N LYS A 115 -3.08 -24.31 -11.61
CA LYS A 115 -1.86 -24.73 -10.88
C LYS A 115 -0.99 -23.55 -10.46
N ALA A 116 -0.84 -22.54 -11.31
CA ALA A 116 -0.07 -21.34 -11.01
C ALA A 116 -0.69 -20.51 -9.87
N LEU A 117 -2.02 -20.56 -9.72
CA LEU A 117 -2.72 -19.89 -8.61
C LEU A 117 -2.38 -20.52 -7.25
N ALA A 118 -2.32 -21.85 -7.16
CA ALA A 118 -1.95 -22.54 -5.92
C ALA A 118 -0.49 -22.23 -5.50
N ASP A 119 0.43 -22.25 -6.46
CA ASP A 119 1.83 -21.90 -6.22
C ASP A 119 1.98 -20.43 -5.79
N TYR A 120 1.22 -19.53 -6.42
CA TYR A 120 1.17 -18.12 -6.04
C TYR A 120 0.61 -17.91 -4.64
N ALA A 121 -0.49 -18.59 -4.28
CA ALA A 121 -1.06 -18.55 -2.94
C ALA A 121 -0.06 -19.05 -1.88
N CYS A 122 0.67 -20.13 -2.17
CA CYS A 122 1.73 -20.65 -1.31
C CYS A 122 2.86 -19.62 -1.11
N LEU A 123 3.28 -18.94 -2.18
CA LEU A 123 4.28 -17.87 -2.10
C LEU A 123 3.79 -16.68 -1.25
N CYS A 124 2.54 -16.26 -1.44
CA CYS A 124 1.91 -15.20 -0.64
C CYS A 124 1.84 -15.60 0.83
N GLY A 125 1.38 -16.82 1.13
CA GLY A 125 1.30 -17.35 2.50
C GLY A 125 2.66 -17.38 3.19
N ARG A 126 3.71 -17.87 2.51
CA ARG A 126 5.09 -17.85 3.04
C ARG A 126 5.58 -16.43 3.28
N THR A 127 5.31 -15.50 2.37
CA THR A 127 5.72 -14.10 2.52
C THR A 127 5.03 -13.46 3.72
N LEU A 128 3.74 -13.73 3.92
CA LEU A 128 2.95 -13.24 5.04
C LEU A 128 3.44 -13.83 6.37
N ALA A 129 3.68 -15.15 6.41
CA ALA A 129 4.23 -15.83 7.58
C ALA A 129 5.59 -15.24 7.99
N CYS A 130 6.49 -15.01 7.03
CA CYS A 130 7.78 -14.36 7.29
C CYS A 130 7.62 -12.94 7.85
N ALA A 131 6.70 -12.14 7.29
CA ALA A 131 6.45 -10.78 7.78
C ALA A 131 5.92 -10.78 9.23
N HIS A 132 4.99 -11.67 9.56
CA HIS A 132 4.46 -11.81 10.93
C HIS A 132 5.50 -12.34 11.90
N ALA A 133 6.32 -13.32 11.50
CA ALA A 133 7.40 -13.84 12.33
C ALA A 133 8.45 -12.76 12.66
N ARG A 134 8.71 -11.83 11.74
CA ARG A 134 9.65 -10.71 11.95
C ARG A 134 9.10 -9.58 12.81
N SER A 135 7.79 -9.34 12.73
CA SER A 135 7.13 -8.21 13.39
C SER A 135 6.46 -8.56 14.72
N GLY A 136 6.29 -9.85 15.01
CA GLY A 136 5.70 -10.36 16.24
C GLY A 136 6.55 -11.42 16.92
N HIS A 137 5.92 -12.25 17.75
CA HIS A 137 6.58 -13.33 18.46
C HIS A 137 6.20 -14.69 17.82
N PRO A 138 7.08 -15.31 17.00
CA PRO A 138 6.72 -16.49 16.20
C PRO A 138 6.13 -17.64 17.02
N ALA A 139 6.68 -17.91 18.20
CA ALA A 139 6.20 -18.96 19.09
C ALA A 139 4.77 -18.70 19.62
N VAL A 140 4.44 -17.44 19.91
CA VAL A 140 3.09 -17.06 20.38
C VAL A 140 2.10 -17.17 19.24
N ILE A 141 2.47 -16.69 18.05
CA ILE A 141 1.63 -16.77 16.84
C ILE A 141 1.35 -18.23 16.49
N ALA A 142 2.38 -19.08 16.47
CA ALA A 142 2.24 -20.51 16.20
C ALA A 142 1.40 -21.22 17.28
N GLY A 143 1.60 -20.88 18.56
CA GLY A 143 0.80 -21.42 19.66
C GLY A 143 -0.67 -21.03 19.58
N TYR A 144 -0.97 -19.78 19.18
CA TYR A 144 -2.33 -19.29 18.98
C TYR A 144 -3.04 -19.98 17.80
N MET A 145 -2.33 -20.21 16.69
CA MET A 145 -2.87 -20.93 15.53
C MET A 145 -3.15 -22.41 15.86
N GLY A 146 -2.33 -23.02 16.73
CA GLY A 146 -2.49 -24.42 17.11
C GLY A 146 -2.10 -25.39 15.99
N LYS A 147 -2.68 -26.59 16.02
CA LYS A 147 -2.42 -27.68 15.06
C LYS A 147 -3.67 -28.15 14.29
N GLY A 148 -4.80 -27.48 14.50
CA GLY A 148 -6.06 -27.81 13.84
C GLY A 148 -6.38 -26.83 12.73
N ASP A 149 -7.46 -27.10 12.00
CA ASP A 149 -7.78 -26.39 10.76
C ASP A 149 -8.56 -25.08 10.99
N ALA A 150 -8.81 -24.70 12.25
CA ALA A 150 -9.66 -23.55 12.59
C ALA A 150 -9.19 -22.22 11.99
N PHE A 151 -7.87 -22.00 11.92
CA PHE A 151 -7.32 -20.79 11.28
C PHE A 151 -7.48 -20.85 9.76
N ASP A 152 -7.23 -22.01 9.16
CA ASP A 152 -7.35 -22.22 7.73
C ASP A 152 -8.80 -22.02 7.28
N ASP A 153 -9.77 -22.59 8.01
CA ASP A 153 -11.20 -22.40 7.80
C ASP A 153 -11.62 -20.94 7.94
N ALA A 154 -11.07 -20.21 8.93
CA ALA A 154 -11.37 -18.80 9.13
C ALA A 154 -10.86 -17.93 7.98
N ILE A 155 -9.64 -18.18 7.50
CA ILE A 155 -9.06 -17.46 6.35
C ILE A 155 -9.81 -17.79 5.06
N ALA A 156 -10.16 -19.07 4.83
CA ALA A 156 -10.95 -19.48 3.68
C ALA A 156 -12.34 -18.82 3.69
N SER A 157 -13.01 -18.81 4.83
CA SER A 157 -14.32 -18.16 5.01
C SER A 157 -14.23 -16.65 4.78
N PHE A 158 -13.20 -15.99 5.32
CA PHE A 158 -12.96 -14.57 5.08
C PHE A 158 -12.71 -14.29 3.58
N ALA A 159 -11.93 -15.13 2.90
CA ALA A 159 -11.64 -14.95 1.48
C ALA A 159 -12.91 -15.02 0.62
N MET A 160 -13.79 -15.99 0.89
CA MET A 160 -15.08 -16.12 0.20
C MET A 160 -15.99 -14.91 0.45
N PHE A 161 -16.12 -14.48 1.71
CA PHE A 161 -16.89 -13.29 2.07
C PHE A 161 -16.33 -12.01 1.40
N TYR A 162 -15.01 -11.87 1.36
CA TYR A 162 -14.35 -10.72 0.74
C TYR A 162 -14.52 -10.71 -0.78
N ALA A 163 -14.57 -11.88 -1.43
CA ALA A 163 -14.85 -12.00 -2.86
C ALA A 163 -16.28 -11.52 -3.19
N GLU A 164 -17.28 -11.94 -2.39
CA GLU A 164 -18.67 -11.49 -2.54
C GLU A 164 -18.79 -9.98 -2.32
N ARG A 165 -18.16 -9.45 -1.27
CA ARG A 165 -18.13 -8.01 -0.99
C ARG A 165 -17.51 -7.24 -2.16
N SER A 166 -16.38 -7.70 -2.69
CA SER A 166 -15.71 -7.06 -3.82
C SER A 166 -16.57 -7.02 -5.08
N ALA A 167 -17.30 -8.11 -5.36
CA ALA A 167 -18.23 -8.16 -6.49
C ALA A 167 -19.41 -7.18 -6.31
N ALA A 168 -19.97 -7.10 -5.09
CA ALA A 168 -21.04 -6.16 -4.77
C ALA A 168 -20.59 -4.70 -4.89
N ASP A 169 -19.40 -4.37 -4.38
CA ASP A 169 -18.83 -3.03 -4.46
C ASP A 169 -18.55 -2.63 -5.92
N TYR A 170 -18.08 -3.57 -6.75
CA TYR A 170 -17.92 -3.33 -8.19
C TYR A 170 -19.25 -3.06 -8.90
N ALA A 171 -20.30 -3.83 -8.58
CA ALA A 171 -21.64 -3.59 -9.12
C ALA A 171 -22.19 -2.21 -8.69
N ALA A 172 -21.96 -1.81 -7.43
CA ALA A 172 -22.34 -0.49 -6.93
C ALA A 172 -21.58 0.63 -7.66
N PHE A 173 -20.28 0.44 -7.90
CA PHE A 173 -19.45 1.37 -8.68
C PHE A 173 -19.99 1.56 -10.10
N LEU A 174 -20.35 0.48 -10.80
CA LEU A 174 -20.94 0.56 -12.16
C LEU A 174 -22.25 1.36 -12.16
N LYS A 175 -23.14 1.11 -11.19
CA LYS A 175 -24.38 1.87 -11.04
C LYS A 175 -24.12 3.37 -10.81
N ALA A 176 -23.16 3.72 -9.96
CA ALA A 176 -22.80 5.11 -9.68
C ALA A 176 -22.19 5.81 -10.91
N ARG A 177 -21.37 5.09 -11.69
CA ARG A 177 -20.84 5.58 -12.97
C ARG A 177 -21.97 5.88 -13.95
N ASP A 178 -22.91 4.95 -14.08
CA ASP A 178 -24.01 5.06 -15.05
C ASP A 178 -25.04 6.14 -14.65
N ALA A 179 -25.23 6.38 -13.35
CA ALA A 179 -26.02 7.49 -12.83
C ALA A 179 -25.33 8.87 -12.97
N GLY A 180 -24.07 8.90 -13.41
CA GLY A 180 -23.19 10.06 -13.34
C GLY A 180 -22.72 10.31 -11.91
N PHE A 181 -21.42 10.55 -11.71
CA PHE A 181 -20.82 10.79 -10.38
C PHE A 181 -21.29 12.11 -9.69
N GLY A 182 -22.46 12.65 -10.01
CA GLY A 182 -22.87 14.03 -9.73
C GLY A 182 -24.25 14.19 -9.09
N GLY A 183 -24.50 13.55 -7.94
CA GLY A 183 -25.76 13.72 -7.20
C GLY A 183 -25.65 14.10 -5.71
N GLY A 184 -24.45 14.34 -5.14
CA GLY A 184 -24.36 14.40 -3.68
C GLY A 184 -23.13 15.06 -3.04
N LEU A 185 -22.43 15.97 -3.71
CA LEU A 185 -21.37 16.77 -3.07
C LEU A 185 -21.79 18.22 -2.74
N ALA A 186 -23.09 18.51 -2.78
CA ALA A 186 -23.66 19.69 -2.14
C ALA A 186 -24.26 19.28 -0.78
N GLY A 187 -23.48 19.44 0.30
CA GLY A 187 -23.98 19.38 1.67
C GLY A 187 -23.50 18.19 2.48
N ARG A 188 -22.35 18.36 3.14
CA ARG A 188 -22.13 18.03 4.57
C ARG A 188 -20.80 18.60 5.02
#